data_AF-A0A968Y614-F1
#
_entry.id   AF-A0A968Y614-F1
#
_cell.length_a   1.000
_cell.length_b   1.000
_cell.length_c   1.000
_cell.angle_alpha   90.00
_cell.angle_beta   90.00
_cell.angle_gamma   90.00
#
_symmetry.space_group_name_H-M   'P 1'
#
loop_
_entity.id
_entity.type
_entity.pdbx_description
1 polymer ?
#
loop_
_entity_poly.entity_id
_entity_poly.type
_entity_poly.pdbx_seq_one_letter_code
_entity_poly.pdbx_strand_id
1 'polypeptide(L)'
;MLKLYNGIPDGPFVLDVAEFERAFATATAAERDRDVNAARTAWEQSIQLYSGDLLPGCEDEWVFPEREHLRQKLLQALESLTRLSEAEGDYRAAIRCAQRLLELDPLHEASYVALMRSHH
;
A
#
# COMPACT_ATOMS: atom_id res chain seq x y z
N MET A 1 5.59 -13.79 -37.07
CA MET A 1 5.93 -14.99 -36.28
C MET A 1 5.39 -14.77 -34.87
N LEU A 2 4.11 -15.11 -34.65
CA LEU A 2 3.41 -14.93 -33.37
C LEU A 2 3.75 -16.12 -32.47
N LYS A 3 4.45 -15.89 -31.35
CA LYS A 3 4.45 -16.83 -30.23
C LYS A 3 3.35 -16.41 -29.26
N LEU A 4 2.22 -17.08 -29.39
CA LEU A 4 1.24 -17.26 -28.32
C LEU A 4 1.98 -17.88 -27.11
N TYR A 5 2.02 -17.18 -25.98
CA TYR A 5 2.32 -17.82 -24.70
C TYR A 5 1.00 -17.93 -23.93
N ASN A 6 0.48 -19.14 -23.91
CA ASN A 6 -0.76 -19.52 -23.26
C ASN A 6 -0.37 -20.23 -21.96
N GLY A 7 -0.89 -19.76 -20.81
CA GLY A 7 -0.99 -20.53 -19.58
C GLY A 7 0.16 -20.41 -18.58
N ILE A 8 -0.04 -19.58 -17.56
CA ILE A 8 0.34 -19.94 -16.19
C ILE A 8 -0.92 -19.82 -15.33
N PRO A 9 -1.67 -20.91 -15.09
CA PRO A 9 -2.57 -21.01 -13.95
C PRO A 9 -1.81 -21.67 -12.79
N ASP A 10 -1.42 -20.85 -11.80
CA ASP A 10 -1.42 -21.08 -10.34
C ASP A 10 -0.30 -20.28 -9.60
N GLY A 11 -0.61 -19.01 -9.30
CA GLY A 11 0.06 -18.06 -8.36
C GLY A 11 1.36 -17.40 -8.87
N PRO A 12 1.62 -16.08 -8.68
CA PRO A 12 1.41 -15.29 -7.45
C PRO A 12 0.66 -13.96 -7.69
N PHE A 13 0.30 -13.24 -6.63
CA PHE A 13 -0.49 -12.00 -6.63
C PHE A 13 -0.25 -11.05 -7.82
N VAL A 14 -1.32 -10.67 -8.54
CA VAL A 14 -1.29 -9.65 -9.60
C VAL A 14 -1.81 -8.33 -9.02
N LEU A 15 -1.00 -7.28 -9.09
CA LEU A 15 -1.44 -5.92 -8.79
C LEU A 15 -2.28 -5.37 -9.94
N ASP A 16 -3.56 -5.10 -9.68
CA ASP A 16 -4.34 -4.21 -10.54
C ASP A 16 -3.95 -2.76 -10.25
N VAL A 17 -3.03 -2.25 -11.09
CA VAL A 17 -2.51 -0.87 -10.96
C VAL A 17 -3.64 0.16 -11.07
N ALA A 18 -4.60 -0.05 -11.96
CA ALA A 18 -5.65 0.93 -12.22
C ALA A 18 -6.61 1.04 -11.03
N GLU A 19 -6.99 -0.08 -10.43
CA GLU A 19 -7.81 -0.09 -9.21
C GLU A 19 -7.03 0.48 -8.02
N PHE A 20 -5.76 0.09 -7.86
CA PHE A 20 -4.90 0.61 -6.79
C PHE A 20 -4.77 2.13 -6.86
N GLU A 21 -4.43 2.67 -8.02
CA GLU A 21 -4.26 4.11 -8.21
C GLU A 21 -5.57 4.88 -8.02
N ARG A 22 -6.71 4.29 -8.41
CA ARG A 22 -8.02 4.92 -8.20
C ARG A 22 -8.39 4.96 -6.73
N ALA A 23 -8.16 3.88 -5.99
CA ALA A 23 -8.37 3.84 -4.54
C ALA A 23 -7.46 4.85 -3.83
N PHE A 24 -6.18 4.90 -4.21
CA PHE A 24 -5.21 5.88 -3.69
C PHE A 24 -5.65 7.33 -3.94
N ALA A 25 -6.08 7.64 -5.17
CA ALA A 25 -6.55 8.98 -5.52
C ALA A 25 -7.83 9.36 -4.76
N THR A 26 -8.75 8.40 -4.58
CA THR A 26 -9.97 8.59 -3.79
C THR A 26 -9.64 8.89 -2.33
N ALA A 27 -8.71 8.14 -1.74
CA ALA A 27 -8.29 8.36 -0.36
C ALA A 27 -7.64 9.74 -0.17
N THR A 28 -6.77 10.13 -1.08
CA THR A 28 -6.12 11.45 -1.06
C THR A 28 -7.14 12.59 -1.17
N ALA A 29 -8.15 12.44 -2.05
CA ALA A 29 -9.22 13.43 -2.18
C ALA A 29 -10.07 13.51 -0.90
N ALA A 30 -10.45 12.37 -0.33
CA ALA A 30 -11.22 12.30 0.91
C ALA A 30 -10.46 12.91 2.11
N GLU A 31 -9.15 12.69 2.22
CA GLU A 31 -8.32 13.35 3.24
C GLU A 31 -8.34 14.87 3.09
N ARG A 32 -8.19 15.38 1.86
CA ARG A 32 -8.23 16.82 1.57
C ARG A 32 -9.59 17.43 1.95
N ASP A 33 -10.66 16.70 1.66
CA ASP A 33 -12.02 17.11 1.94
C ASP A 33 -12.43 16.85 3.41
N ARG A 34 -11.50 16.28 4.22
CA ARG A 34 -11.66 15.93 5.64
C ARG A 34 -12.79 14.93 5.91
N ASP A 35 -13.11 14.09 4.93
CA ASP A 35 -13.99 12.94 5.10
C ASP A 35 -13.16 11.75 5.61
N VAL A 36 -13.05 11.64 6.93
CA VAL A 36 -12.24 10.62 7.61
C VAL A 36 -12.69 9.20 7.26
N ASN A 37 -14.00 8.96 7.18
CA ASN A 37 -14.54 7.62 6.92
C ASN A 37 -14.26 7.18 5.47
N ALA A 38 -14.47 8.09 4.51
CA ALA A 38 -14.15 7.83 3.12
C ALA A 38 -12.64 7.64 2.91
N ALA A 39 -11.81 8.47 3.56
CA ALA A 39 -10.36 8.37 3.51
C ALA A 39 -9.87 7.01 4.04
N ARG A 40 -10.34 6.61 5.23
CA ARG A 40 -10.02 5.30 5.83
C ARG A 40 -10.35 4.15 4.88
N THR A 41 -11.60 4.12 4.39
CA THR A 41 -12.08 3.04 3.51
C THR A 41 -11.23 2.93 2.25
N ALA A 42 -10.92 4.07 1.62
CA ALA A 42 -10.14 4.11 0.39
C ALA A 42 -8.66 3.77 0.62
N TRP A 43 -8.07 4.15 1.76
CA TRP A 43 -6.72 3.73 2.13
C TRP A 43 -6.64 2.22 2.34
N GLU A 44 -7.56 1.65 3.12
CA GLU A 44 -7.65 0.21 3.34
C GLU A 44 -7.79 -0.55 2.02
N GLN A 45 -8.64 -0.05 1.10
CA GLN A 45 -8.82 -0.63 -0.22
C GLN A 45 -7.51 -0.59 -1.05
N SER A 46 -6.80 0.54 -1.07
CA SER A 46 -5.52 0.64 -1.79
C SER A 46 -4.47 -0.36 -1.24
N ILE A 47 -4.39 -0.51 0.08
CA ILE A 47 -3.45 -1.42 0.75
C ILE A 47 -3.79 -2.89 0.47
N GLN A 48 -5.08 -3.22 0.35
CA GLN A 48 -5.55 -4.56 0.00
C GLN A 48 -5.28 -4.91 -1.47
N LEU A 49 -5.47 -3.96 -2.38
CA LEU A 49 -5.20 -4.13 -3.81
C LEU A 49 -3.70 -4.36 -4.09
N TYR A 50 -2.83 -3.75 -3.28
CA TYR A 50 -1.41 -4.05 -3.29
C TYR A 50 -1.11 -5.37 -2.58
N SER A 51 -1.22 -6.46 -3.34
CA SER A 51 -1.00 -7.82 -2.86
C SER A 51 0.32 -8.46 -3.33
N GLY A 52 1.06 -7.79 -4.21
CA GLY A 52 2.37 -8.23 -4.71
C GLY A 52 2.94 -7.25 -5.73
N ASP A 53 4.18 -7.49 -6.16
CA ASP A 53 4.87 -6.62 -7.11
C ASP A 53 4.22 -6.62 -8.49
N LEU A 54 4.36 -5.52 -9.23
CA LEU A 54 3.94 -5.43 -10.62
C LEU A 54 4.75 -6.40 -11.50
N LEU A 55 4.06 -7.24 -12.28
CA LEU A 55 4.65 -8.20 -13.22
C LEU A 55 5.76 -9.05 -12.60
N PRO A 56 5.47 -9.86 -11.55
CA PRO A 56 6.49 -10.65 -10.88
C PRO A 56 7.13 -11.62 -11.86
N GLY A 57 8.47 -11.60 -11.96
CA GLY A 57 9.24 -12.39 -12.93
C GLY A 57 9.60 -11.66 -14.24
N CYS A 58 9.14 -10.43 -14.45
CA CYS A 58 9.66 -9.55 -15.49
C CYS A 58 10.87 -8.77 -14.96
N GLU A 59 11.98 -8.83 -15.69
CA GLU A 59 13.25 -8.15 -15.37
C GLU A 59 13.57 -7.01 -16.34
N ASP A 60 12.61 -6.62 -17.18
CA ASP A 60 12.81 -5.51 -18.10
C ASP A 60 13.07 -4.20 -17.33
N GLU A 61 14.03 -3.40 -17.81
CA GLU A 61 14.48 -2.18 -17.12
C GLU A 61 13.35 -1.16 -16.86
N TRP A 62 12.36 -1.13 -17.74
CA TRP A 62 11.21 -0.23 -17.63
C TRP A 62 10.29 -0.56 -16.44
N VAL A 63 10.33 -1.80 -15.91
CA VAL A 63 9.45 -2.24 -14.82
C VAL A 63 9.94 -1.74 -13.45
N PHE A 64 11.24 -1.58 -13.25
CA PHE A 64 11.80 -1.15 -11.98
C PHE A 64 11.29 0.21 -11.48
N PRO A 65 11.30 1.31 -12.29
CA PRO A 65 10.77 2.59 -11.83
C PRO A 65 9.26 2.51 -11.50
N GLU A 66 8.49 1.71 -12.23
CA GLU A 66 7.06 1.52 -11.97
C GLU A 66 6.82 0.77 -10.66
N ARG A 67 7.57 -0.31 -10.40
CA ARG A 67 7.50 -1.02 -9.11
C ARG A 67 7.85 -0.11 -7.94
N GLU A 68 8.91 0.68 -8.09
CA GLU A 68 9.32 1.60 -7.04
C GLU A 68 8.27 2.69 -6.80
N HIS A 69 7.70 3.28 -7.86
CA HIS A 69 6.61 4.25 -7.74
C HIS A 69 5.39 3.69 -7.00
N LEU A 70 4.98 2.46 -7.35
CA LEU A 70 3.85 1.79 -6.69
C LEU A 70 4.18 1.43 -5.23
N ARG A 71 5.42 1.02 -4.94
CA ARG A 71 5.88 0.77 -3.58
C ARG A 71 5.84 2.05 -2.73
N GLN A 72 6.30 3.18 -3.26
CA GLN A 72 6.25 4.47 -2.57
C GLN A 72 4.81 4.89 -2.24
N LYS A 73 3.87 4.68 -3.17
CA LYS A 73 2.43 4.91 -2.89
C LYS A 73 1.90 3.99 -1.79
N LEU A 74 2.29 2.72 -1.76
CA LEU A 74 1.89 1.81 -0.68
C LEU A 74 2.41 2.29 0.68
N LEU A 75 3.68 2.72 0.75
CA LEU A 75 4.25 3.29 1.98
C LEU A 75 3.41 4.48 2.46
N GLN A 76 3.12 5.42 1.56
CA GLN A 76 2.28 6.58 1.88
C GLN A 76 0.88 6.18 2.39
N ALA A 77 0.24 5.19 1.76
CA ALA A 77 -1.07 4.70 2.18
C ALA A 77 -1.04 4.09 3.59
N LEU A 78 -0.03 3.26 3.89
CA LEU A 78 0.17 2.66 5.20
C LEU A 78 0.46 3.72 6.28
N GLU A 79 1.25 4.74 5.96
CA GLU A 79 1.52 5.85 6.88
C GLU A 79 0.24 6.64 7.20
N SER A 80 -0.55 6.97 6.17
CA SER A 80 -1.82 7.68 6.36
C SER A 80 -2.80 6.86 7.20
N LEU A 81 -2.94 5.56 6.91
CA LEU A 81 -3.82 4.70 7.71
C LEU A 81 -3.32 4.50 9.14
N THR A 82 -2.00 4.50 9.36
CA THR A 82 -1.40 4.49 10.71
C THR A 82 -1.84 5.73 11.49
N ARG A 83 -1.65 6.94 10.92
CA ARG A 83 -2.05 8.20 11.57
C ARG A 83 -3.55 8.28 11.85
N LEU A 84 -4.39 7.86 10.90
CA LEU A 84 -5.84 7.83 11.09
C LEU A 84 -6.25 6.85 12.19
N SER A 85 -5.61 5.68 12.26
CA SER A 85 -5.90 4.68 13.28
C SER A 85 -5.44 5.13 14.67
N GLU A 86 -4.28 5.78 14.79
CA GLU A 86 -3.83 6.41 16.04
C GLU A 86 -4.81 7.48 16.52
N ALA A 87 -5.30 8.34 15.62
CA ALA A 87 -6.22 9.42 15.94
C ALA A 87 -7.59 8.93 16.46
N GLU A 88 -8.03 7.75 16.00
CA GLU A 88 -9.27 7.10 16.45
C GLU A 88 -9.07 6.16 17.66
N GLY A 89 -7.82 5.97 18.11
CA GLY A 89 -7.49 5.04 19.20
C GLY A 89 -7.49 3.56 18.79
N ASP A 90 -7.57 3.23 17.49
CA ASP A 90 -7.36 1.87 17.00
C ASP A 90 -5.86 1.57 16.86
N TYR A 91 -5.20 1.46 18.01
CA TYR A 91 -3.76 1.16 18.09
C TYR A 91 -3.42 -0.22 17.50
N ARG A 92 -4.38 -1.16 17.47
CA ARG A 92 -4.16 -2.47 16.83
C ARG A 92 -4.01 -2.33 15.33
N ALA A 93 -4.85 -1.51 14.68
CA ALA A 93 -4.70 -1.23 13.26
C ALA A 93 -3.42 -0.43 12.98
N ALA A 94 -3.11 0.58 13.79
CA ALA A 94 -1.89 1.35 13.68
C ALA A 94 -0.62 0.47 13.74
N ILE A 95 -0.54 -0.44 14.71
CA ILE A 95 0.59 -1.38 14.84
C ILE A 95 0.74 -2.28 13.61
N ARG A 96 -0.36 -2.84 13.08
CA ARG A 96 -0.30 -3.69 11.88
C ARG A 96 0.24 -2.92 10.67
N CYS A 97 -0.23 -1.69 10.47
CA CYS A 97 0.26 -0.84 9.38
C CYS A 97 1.74 -0.46 9.56
N ALA A 98 2.15 -0.06 10.76
CA ALA A 98 3.53 0.27 11.07
C ALA A 98 4.49 -0.93 10.95
N GLN A 99 4.05 -2.14 11.31
CA GLN A 99 4.82 -3.36 11.10
C GLN A 99 5.02 -3.63 9.60
N ARG A 100 3.95 -3.54 8.80
CA ARG A 100 4.04 -3.72 7.35
C ARG A 100 4.92 -2.65 6.69
N LEU A 101 4.92 -1.42 7.20
CA LEU A 101 5.86 -0.37 6.78
C LEU A 101 7.31 -0.80 7.02
N LEU A 102 7.64 -1.30 8.21
CA LEU A 102 9.00 -1.73 8.54
C LEU A 102 9.45 -2.97 7.76
N GLU A 103 8.53 -3.84 7.35
CA GLU A 103 8.83 -4.94 6.44
C GLU A 103 9.25 -4.45 5.04
N LEU A 104 8.63 -3.34 4.57
CA LEU A 104 8.87 -2.76 3.25
C LEU A 104 9.99 -1.71 3.23
N ASP A 105 10.19 -1.01 4.33
CA ASP A 105 11.24 -0.01 4.56
C ASP A 105 11.72 -0.08 6.04
N PRO A 106 12.72 -0.92 6.33
CA PRO A 106 13.25 -1.09 7.69
C PRO A 106 13.86 0.19 8.31
N LEU A 107 14.18 1.19 7.49
CA LEU A 107 14.80 2.46 7.92
C LEU A 107 13.78 3.57 8.19
N HIS A 108 12.49 3.27 8.11
CA HIS A 108 11.44 4.27 8.26
C HIS A 108 11.21 4.68 9.73
N GLU A 109 11.91 5.72 10.18
CA GLU A 109 11.90 6.21 11.57
C GLU A 109 10.50 6.50 12.14
N ALA A 110 9.60 7.06 11.32
CA ALA A 110 8.25 7.41 11.77
C ALA A 110 7.44 6.17 12.19
N SER A 111 7.69 5.01 11.58
CA SER A 111 7.03 3.75 11.93
C SER A 111 7.45 3.25 13.31
N TYR A 112 8.73 3.38 13.68
CA TYR A 112 9.19 3.05 15.03
C TYR A 112 8.53 3.93 16.10
N VAL A 113 8.38 5.24 15.82
CA VAL A 113 7.70 6.18 16.72
C VAL A 113 6.23 5.81 16.89
N ALA A 114 5.53 5.46 15.81
CA ALA A 114 4.13 5.04 15.85
C ALA A 114 3.93 3.77 16.68
N LEU A 115 4.82 2.78 16.55
CA LEU A 115 4.80 1.57 17.39
C LEU A 115 4.96 1.91 18.87
N MET A 116 5.92 2.77 19.23
CA MET A 116 6.11 3.18 20.63
C MET A 116 4.87 3.85 21.22
N ARG A 117 4.18 4.70 20.45
CA ARG A 117 2.95 5.39 20.88
C ARG A 117 1.77 4.44 21.03
N SER A 118 1.66 3.47 20.13
CA SER A 118 0.54 2.52 20.08
C SER A 118 0.64 1.38 21.10
N HIS A 119 1.77 1.23 21.79
CA HIS A 119 2.00 0.20 22.81
C HIS A 119 1.73 0.68 24.26
N HIS A 120 1.30 1.91 24.47
CA HIS A 120 1.03 2.50 25.79
C HIS A 120 -0.47 2.51 26.10
#